data_AF-G3CJN0-F1
#
_entry.id   AF-G3CJN0-F1
#
_cell.length_a   1.000
_cell.length_b   1.000
_cell.length_c   1.000
_cell.angle_alpha   90.00
_cell.angle_beta   90.00
_cell.angle_gamma   90.00
#
_symmetry.space_group_name_H-M   'P 1'
#
loop_
_entity.id
_entity.type
_entity.pdbx_description
1 polymer ?
#
loop_
_entity_poly.entity_id
_entity_poly.type
_entity_poly.pdbx_seq_one_letter_code
_entity_poly.pdbx_strand_id
1 'polypeptide(L)'
;TPMSGFQASKFFSGASGGERTWYVTHVKNETSASVCQTFTTSQDGGMSIVEYTFQKEGIQNNIRCTAEPKSEQEKSLTFDCKSGGKMIFQAIFTVMETDYQDYALFYRCVTFKTDTSDAKAGDIADNYLVVRGTAGQHEIPGQLKTLTDPLKLKNCRKTT
;
A
#
# COMPACT_ATOMS: atom_id res chain seq x y z
N THR A 1 -13.90 -7.81 4.38
CA THR A 1 -14.60 -6.52 4.18
C THR A 1 -13.75 -5.39 4.74
N PRO A 2 -14.01 -4.12 4.38
CA PRO A 2 -13.27 -3.00 4.96
C PRO A 2 -13.41 -2.96 6.49
N MET A 3 -12.35 -2.53 7.17
CA MET A 3 -12.33 -2.35 8.62
C MET A 3 -13.36 -1.29 9.03
N SER A 4 -14.17 -1.59 10.05
CA SER A 4 -15.08 -0.61 10.63
C SER A 4 -14.32 0.35 11.54
N GLY A 5 -14.62 1.65 11.46
CA GLY A 5 -13.97 2.66 12.30
C GLY A 5 -12.48 2.87 12.02
N PHE A 6 -12.06 2.62 10.77
CA PHE A 6 -10.69 2.86 10.33
C PHE A 6 -10.30 4.33 10.52
N GLN A 7 -9.18 4.56 11.20
CA GLN A 7 -8.63 5.91 11.44
C GLN A 7 -7.42 6.14 10.53
N ALA A 8 -7.64 6.87 9.43
CA ALA A 8 -6.58 7.19 8.48
C ALA A 8 -5.38 7.86 9.16
N SER A 9 -5.61 8.77 10.11
CA SER A 9 -4.53 9.43 10.83
C SER A 9 -3.58 8.45 11.52
N LYS A 10 -4.10 7.51 12.30
CA LYS A 10 -3.28 6.49 12.98
C LYS A 10 -2.49 5.60 12.03
N PHE A 11 -3.06 5.31 10.85
CA PHE A 11 -2.39 4.48 9.86
C PHE A 11 -1.28 5.23 9.13
N PHE A 12 -1.57 6.44 8.63
CA PHE A 12 -0.64 7.19 7.77
C PHE A 12 0.38 8.02 8.55
N SER A 13 0.06 8.59 9.73
CA SER A 13 1.00 9.40 10.52
C SER A 13 1.51 8.71 11.80
N GLY A 14 1.19 7.43 11.99
CA GLY A 14 1.56 6.68 13.19
C GLY A 14 0.94 7.26 14.47
N ALA A 15 1.31 6.71 15.64
CA ALA A 15 0.76 7.16 16.92
C ALA A 15 1.25 8.55 17.36
N SER A 16 2.39 9.02 16.83
CA SER A 16 3.06 10.25 17.22
C SER A 16 3.05 11.36 16.16
N GLY A 17 2.27 11.20 15.07
CA GLY A 17 2.06 12.26 14.07
C GLY A 17 3.26 12.49 13.12
N GLY A 18 4.04 11.45 12.81
CA GLY A 18 5.22 11.51 11.95
C GLY A 18 5.14 10.57 10.75
N GLU A 19 6.24 10.47 9.99
CA GLU A 19 6.37 9.45 8.95
C GLU A 19 6.40 8.04 9.57
N ARG A 20 5.83 7.08 8.86
CA ARG A 20 5.85 5.67 9.22
C ARG A 20 6.30 4.82 8.05
N THR A 21 7.14 3.82 8.31
CA THR A 21 7.53 2.82 7.31
C THR A 21 6.70 1.55 7.45
N TRP A 22 6.31 0.98 6.30
CA TRP A 22 5.63 -0.30 6.18
C TRP A 22 6.39 -1.23 5.25
N TYR A 23 6.62 -2.45 5.71
CA TYR A 23 7.32 -3.49 4.97
C TYR A 23 6.29 -4.47 4.38
N VAL A 24 6.17 -4.51 3.06
CA VAL A 24 5.29 -5.49 2.39
C VAL A 24 5.90 -6.88 2.53
N THR A 25 5.15 -7.80 3.15
CA THR A 25 5.62 -9.16 3.42
C THR A 25 4.92 -10.21 2.59
N HIS A 26 3.64 -10.00 2.30
CA HIS A 26 2.86 -10.92 1.49
C HIS A 26 1.92 -10.20 0.55
N VAL A 27 1.74 -10.79 -0.63
CA VAL A 27 0.82 -10.30 -1.65
C VAL A 27 0.04 -11.43 -2.29
N LYS A 28 -1.18 -11.17 -2.75
CA LYS A 28 -1.95 -12.16 -3.51
C LYS A 28 -1.36 -12.36 -4.90
N ASN A 29 -1.09 -11.25 -5.59
CA ASN A 29 -0.61 -11.25 -6.97
C ASN A 29 0.81 -10.67 -7.00
N GLU A 30 1.80 -11.43 -7.47
CA GLU A 30 3.18 -10.95 -7.62
C GLU A 30 3.41 -10.58 -9.09
N THR A 31 2.85 -9.45 -9.51
CA THR A 31 2.79 -9.06 -10.93
C THR A 31 4.01 -8.25 -11.38
N SER A 32 4.75 -7.64 -10.45
CA SER A 32 5.98 -6.89 -10.75
C SER A 32 6.79 -6.65 -9.48
N ALA A 33 8.05 -6.23 -9.65
CA ALA A 33 8.95 -5.88 -8.55
C ALA A 33 8.41 -4.75 -7.66
N SER A 34 7.55 -3.86 -8.18
CA SER A 34 6.99 -2.75 -7.40
C SER A 34 5.93 -3.18 -6.37
N VAL A 35 5.44 -4.42 -6.45
CA VAL A 35 4.40 -4.93 -5.56
C VAL A 35 4.92 -5.20 -4.14
N CYS A 36 6.14 -5.72 -4.01
CA CYS A 36 6.75 -6.12 -2.74
C CYS A 36 7.63 -5.03 -2.11
N GLN A 37 7.40 -3.76 -2.46
CA GLN A 37 8.24 -2.66 -2.02
C GLN A 37 7.85 -2.14 -0.65
N THR A 38 8.85 -1.82 0.16
CA THR A 38 8.68 -0.98 1.36
C THR A 38 8.16 0.39 0.94
N PHE A 39 7.24 0.93 1.72
CA PHE A 39 6.73 2.29 1.52
C PHE A 39 6.68 3.04 2.83
N THR A 40 6.72 4.37 2.74
CA THR A 40 6.44 5.25 3.87
C THR A 40 5.06 5.87 3.72
N THR A 41 4.48 6.22 4.86
CA THR A 41 3.24 6.97 4.96
C THR A 41 3.43 8.19 5.84
N SER A 42 2.74 9.27 5.51
CA SER A 42 2.70 10.47 6.35
C SER A 42 1.38 11.21 6.15
N GLN A 43 1.17 12.29 6.91
CA GLN A 43 0.08 13.22 6.68
C GLN A 43 0.58 14.66 6.67
N ASP A 44 -0.04 15.49 5.83
CA ASP A 44 0.19 16.93 5.75
C ASP A 44 -1.17 17.64 5.63
N GLY A 45 -1.53 18.45 6.63
CA GLY A 45 -2.82 19.16 6.64
C GLY A 45 -4.06 18.24 6.52
N GLY A 46 -3.94 16.95 6.89
CA GLY A 46 -4.98 15.93 6.74
C GLY A 46 -4.91 15.12 5.43
N MET A 47 -4.13 15.58 4.45
CA MET A 47 -3.84 14.82 3.23
C MET A 47 -2.99 13.60 3.60
N SER A 48 -3.40 12.42 3.13
CA SER A 48 -2.64 11.18 3.34
C SER A 48 -1.62 11.02 2.23
N ILE A 49 -0.38 10.68 2.59
CA ILE A 49 0.73 10.55 1.67
C ILE A 49 1.27 9.11 1.76
N VAL A 50 1.56 8.51 0.61
CA VAL A 50 2.28 7.24 0.49
C VAL A 50 3.46 7.46 -0.46
N GLU A 51 4.66 7.09 -0.04
CA GLU A 51 5.88 7.23 -0.85
C GLU A 51 6.66 5.93 -0.89
N TYR A 52 7.20 5.61 -2.06
CA TYR A 52 8.09 4.47 -2.20
C TYR A 52 9.03 4.65 -3.38
N THR A 53 10.15 3.95 -3.31
CA THR A 53 11.17 3.93 -4.35
C THR A 53 11.44 2.50 -4.77
N PHE A 54 11.57 2.26 -6.07
CA PHE A 54 11.98 0.96 -6.59
C PHE A 54 12.93 1.12 -7.77
N GLN A 55 13.81 0.14 -7.94
CA GLN A 55 14.72 0.06 -9.08
C GLN A 55 14.07 -0.74 -10.19
N LYS A 56 14.10 -0.22 -11.42
CA LYS A 56 13.71 -0.94 -12.62
C LYS A 56 14.70 -0.61 -13.73
N GLU A 57 15.32 -1.64 -14.31
CA GLU A 57 16.30 -1.49 -15.41
C GLU A 57 17.45 -0.52 -15.07
N GLY A 58 17.89 -0.50 -13.80
CA GLY A 58 18.93 0.41 -13.32
C GLY A 58 18.48 1.86 -13.10
N ILE A 59 17.19 2.16 -13.32
CA ILE A 59 16.59 3.47 -13.08
C ILE A 59 15.83 3.44 -11.75
N GLN A 60 16.16 4.40 -10.88
CA GLN A 60 15.42 4.63 -9.64
C GLN A 60 14.12 5.36 -9.94
N ASN A 61 12.99 4.75 -9.58
CA ASN A 61 11.67 5.32 -9.73
C ASN A 61 11.14 5.74 -8.36
N ASN A 62 10.87 7.03 -8.17
CA ASN A 62 10.29 7.58 -6.95
C ASN A 62 8.80 7.84 -7.19
N ILE A 63 7.95 7.22 -6.38
CA ILE A 63 6.51 7.38 -6.46
C ILE A 63 6.01 8.14 -5.24
N ARG A 64 5.23 9.18 -5.48
CA ARG A 64 4.49 9.90 -4.45
C ARG A 64 3.00 9.85 -4.75
N CYS A 65 2.24 9.31 -3.81
CA CYS A 65 0.80 9.17 -3.87
C CYS A 65 0.16 10.08 -2.82
N THR A 66 -0.84 10.85 -3.22
CA THR A 66 -1.58 11.74 -2.32
C THR A 66 -3.06 11.45 -2.37
N ALA A 67 -3.71 11.42 -1.21
CA ALA A 67 -5.16 11.34 -1.08
C ALA A 67 -5.64 12.51 -0.22
N GLU A 68 -6.62 13.25 -0.74
CA GLU A 68 -7.29 14.33 0.00
C GLU A 68 -7.90 13.81 1.31
N PRO A 69 -8.03 14.67 2.34
CA PRO A 69 -8.74 14.32 3.55
C PRO A 69 -10.15 13.81 3.21
N LYS A 70 -10.50 12.64 3.74
CA LYS A 70 -11.82 12.05 3.55
C LYS A 70 -12.57 11.99 4.87
N SER A 71 -13.90 11.99 4.78
CA SER A 71 -14.74 11.75 5.96
C SER A 71 -14.48 10.34 6.52
N GLU A 72 -14.60 10.17 7.84
CA GLU A 72 -14.40 8.86 8.49
C GLU A 72 -15.43 7.80 8.07
N GLN A 73 -16.48 8.19 7.34
CA GLN A 73 -17.49 7.29 6.80
C GLN A 73 -17.00 6.56 5.54
N GLU A 74 -15.97 7.08 4.88
CA GLU A 74 -15.40 6.44 3.70
C GLU A 74 -14.51 5.27 4.06
N LYS A 75 -14.85 4.10 3.50
CA LYS A 75 -14.16 2.83 3.77
C LYS A 75 -12.89 2.63 2.94
N SER A 76 -12.58 3.58 2.06
CA SER A 76 -11.43 3.51 1.13
C SER A 76 -10.91 4.88 0.75
N LEU A 77 -9.59 4.97 0.56
CA LEU A 77 -8.91 6.18 0.12
C LEU A 77 -8.49 6.04 -1.34
N THR A 78 -8.69 7.09 -2.12
CA THR A 78 -8.25 7.16 -3.52
C THR A 78 -7.03 8.06 -3.58
N PHE A 79 -5.93 7.50 -4.07
CA PHE A 79 -4.65 8.16 -4.20
C PHE A 79 -4.35 8.48 -5.65
N ASP A 80 -3.88 9.70 -5.88
CA ASP A 80 -3.24 10.10 -7.13
C ASP A 80 -1.72 9.91 -6.99
N CYS A 81 -1.16 8.96 -7.72
CA CYS A 81 0.26 8.61 -7.68
C CYS A 81 1.06 9.18 -8.86
N LYS A 82 2.08 9.96 -8.55
CA LYS A 82 2.93 10.65 -9.52
C LYS A 82 4.38 10.16 -9.46
N SER A 83 5.05 10.23 -10.61
CA SER A 83 6.51 10.10 -10.76
C SER A 83 7.03 11.27 -11.58
N GLY A 84 8.05 11.97 -11.09
CA GLY A 84 8.57 13.18 -11.75
C GLY A 84 7.49 14.25 -12.01
N GLY A 85 6.50 14.37 -11.13
CA GLY A 85 5.36 15.29 -11.26
C GLY A 85 4.26 14.84 -12.22
N LYS A 86 4.46 13.75 -12.97
CA LYS A 86 3.46 13.22 -13.92
C LYS A 86 2.59 12.16 -13.25
N MET A 87 1.29 12.23 -13.51
CA MET A 87 0.31 11.21 -13.09
C MET A 87 0.62 9.89 -13.80
N ILE A 88 0.89 8.83 -13.04
CA ILE A 88 1.21 7.50 -13.61
C ILE A 88 0.10 6.48 -13.34
N PHE A 89 -0.54 6.55 -12.18
CA PHE A 89 -1.69 5.71 -11.84
C PHE A 89 -2.53 6.31 -10.70
N GLN A 90 -3.77 5.85 -10.59
CA GLN A 90 -4.60 6.06 -9.39
C GLN A 90 -4.68 4.77 -8.60
N ALA A 91 -4.74 4.85 -7.27
CA ALA A 91 -4.87 3.68 -6.43
C ALA A 91 -5.96 3.83 -5.37
N ILE A 92 -6.83 2.84 -5.26
CA ILE A 92 -7.81 2.72 -4.18
C ILE A 92 -7.23 1.81 -3.12
N PHE A 93 -7.09 2.33 -1.90
CA PHE A 93 -6.62 1.60 -0.73
C PHE A 93 -7.80 1.37 0.20
N THR A 94 -8.04 0.11 0.55
CA THR A 94 -9.08 -0.31 1.50
C THR A 94 -8.43 -1.11 2.61
N VAL A 95 -8.33 -0.53 3.80
CA VAL A 95 -7.79 -1.25 4.96
C VAL A 95 -8.82 -2.24 5.46
N MET A 96 -8.41 -3.51 5.55
CA MET A 96 -9.27 -4.62 5.93
C MET A 96 -9.15 -4.91 7.42
N GLU A 97 -7.93 -4.78 7.97
CA GLU A 97 -7.63 -4.97 9.39
C GLU A 97 -6.25 -4.36 9.70
N THR A 98 -6.09 -3.71 10.85
CA THR A 98 -4.81 -3.19 11.33
C THR A 98 -4.85 -2.93 12.82
N ASP A 99 -3.75 -3.19 13.52
CA ASP A 99 -3.55 -2.77 14.90
C ASP A 99 -2.98 -1.34 15.00
N TYR A 100 -2.77 -0.68 13.86
CA TYR A 100 -2.09 0.59 13.72
C TYR A 100 -0.66 0.62 14.26
N GLN A 101 -0.02 -0.51 14.56
CA GLN A 101 1.34 -0.55 15.16
C GLN A 101 2.28 -1.50 14.43
N ASP A 102 1.89 -2.77 14.33
CA ASP A 102 2.77 -3.82 13.87
C ASP A 102 2.30 -4.43 12.54
N TYR A 103 1.01 -4.34 12.20
CA TYR A 103 0.52 -4.93 10.95
C TYR A 103 -0.67 -4.23 10.32
N ALA A 104 -0.83 -4.47 9.02
CA ALA A 104 -2.10 -4.26 8.34
C ALA A 104 -2.31 -5.27 7.20
N LEU A 105 -3.57 -5.63 6.99
CA LEU A 105 -4.06 -6.20 5.74
C LEU A 105 -4.83 -5.12 4.99
N PHE A 106 -4.47 -4.86 3.75
CA PHE A 106 -5.25 -3.96 2.91
C PHE A 106 -5.38 -4.47 1.48
N TYR A 107 -6.49 -4.10 0.86
CA TYR A 107 -6.73 -4.26 -0.56
C TYR A 107 -6.28 -3.00 -1.28
N ARG A 108 -5.58 -3.19 -2.41
CA ARG A 108 -5.14 -2.13 -3.31
C ARG A 108 -5.66 -2.43 -4.72
N CYS A 109 -6.36 -1.49 -5.33
CA CYS A 109 -6.72 -1.52 -6.74
C CYS A 109 -6.08 -0.36 -7.47
N VAL A 110 -5.35 -0.61 -8.54
CA VAL A 110 -4.62 0.40 -9.32
C VAL A 110 -5.26 0.52 -10.69
N THR A 111 -5.43 1.76 -11.17
CA THR A 111 -5.76 2.08 -12.57
C THR A 111 -4.61 2.85 -13.18
N PHE A 112 -3.96 2.28 -14.18
CA PHE A 112 -2.83 2.91 -14.86
C PHE A 112 -3.32 4.08 -15.72
N LYS A 113 -2.63 5.22 -15.65
CA LYS A 113 -2.97 6.44 -16.40
C LYS A 113 -2.02 6.70 -17.56
N THR A 114 -0.89 6.01 -17.58
CA THR A 114 0.11 6.07 -18.63
C THR A 114 0.59 4.67 -18.95
N ASP A 115 1.09 4.48 -20.17
CA ASP A 115 1.80 3.26 -20.53
C ASP A 115 3.08 3.12 -19.70
N THR A 116 3.31 1.90 -19.23
CA THR A 116 4.54 1.45 -18.59
C THR A 116 5.02 0.18 -19.30
N SER A 117 6.18 -0.34 -18.93
CA SER A 117 6.64 -1.64 -19.44
C SER A 117 5.76 -2.81 -18.98
N ASP A 118 5.01 -2.68 -17.88
CA ASP A 118 4.21 -3.78 -17.31
C ASP A 118 2.69 -3.63 -17.54
N ALA A 119 2.22 -2.45 -17.98
CA ALA A 119 0.81 -2.13 -18.10
C ALA A 119 0.56 -1.00 -19.10
N LYS A 120 -0.62 -0.97 -19.71
CA LYS A 120 -1.10 0.10 -20.59
C LYS A 120 -2.01 1.07 -19.84
N ALA A 121 -2.15 2.29 -20.36
CA ALA A 121 -3.13 3.23 -19.83
C ALA A 121 -4.54 2.62 -19.89
N GLY A 122 -5.25 2.68 -18.77
CA GLY A 122 -6.57 2.07 -18.60
C GLY A 122 -6.54 0.67 -17.98
N ASP A 123 -5.39 -0.02 -17.96
CA ASP A 123 -5.27 -1.31 -17.30
C ASP A 123 -5.57 -1.17 -15.80
N ILE A 124 -6.14 -2.25 -15.23
CA ILE A 124 -6.47 -2.35 -13.81
C ILE A 124 -5.73 -3.54 -13.22
N ALA A 125 -5.07 -3.33 -12.08
CA ALA A 125 -4.42 -4.39 -11.31
C ALA A 125 -4.82 -4.30 -9.84
N ASP A 126 -5.19 -5.44 -9.26
CA ASP A 126 -5.60 -5.51 -7.86
C ASP A 126 -4.67 -6.40 -7.02
N ASN A 127 -4.70 -6.19 -5.70
CA ASN A 127 -3.93 -6.99 -4.79
C ASN A 127 -4.45 -6.92 -3.34
N TYR A 128 -4.16 -7.96 -2.58
CA TYR A 128 -4.21 -7.94 -1.13
C TYR A 128 -2.80 -7.98 -0.60
N LEU A 129 -2.46 -7.07 0.31
CA LEU A 129 -1.13 -6.95 0.87
C LEU A 129 -1.17 -7.09 2.39
N VAL A 130 -0.24 -7.85 2.94
CA VAL A 130 0.11 -7.82 4.36
C VAL A 130 1.38 -7.01 4.52
N VAL A 131 1.31 -5.99 5.36
CA VAL A 131 2.46 -5.17 5.75
C VAL A 131 2.78 -5.33 7.22
N ARG A 132 4.05 -5.12 7.54
CA ARG A 132 4.59 -5.11 8.91
C ARG A 132 5.17 -3.74 9.22
N GLY A 133 5.01 -3.28 10.45
CA GLY A 133 5.60 -2.02 10.93
C GLY A 133 7.08 -2.17 11.30
N THR A 134 7.53 -3.41 11.56
CA THR A 134 8.91 -3.72 11.94
C THR A 134 9.61 -4.50 10.83
N ALA A 135 10.82 -4.08 10.47
CA ALA A 135 11.65 -4.77 9.49
C ALA A 135 11.95 -6.22 9.94
N GLY A 136 12.12 -7.12 8.97
CA GLY A 136 12.58 -8.47 9.28
C GLY A 136 11.51 -9.43 9.82
N GLN A 137 10.27 -8.98 10.01
CA GLN A 137 9.12 -9.84 10.30
C GLN A 137 8.47 -10.30 9.00
N HIS A 138 8.29 -11.61 8.83
CA HIS A 138 7.80 -12.21 7.57
C HIS A 138 6.68 -13.22 7.77
N GLU A 139 6.23 -13.39 9.01
CA GLU A 139 5.08 -14.23 9.31
C GLU A 139 3.80 -13.40 9.21
N ILE A 140 2.73 -14.02 8.73
CA ILE A 140 1.40 -13.42 8.84
C ILE A 140 1.01 -13.44 10.32
N PRO A 141 0.74 -12.29 10.96
CA PRO A 141 0.31 -12.26 12.36
C PRO A 141 -0.98 -13.07 12.56
N GLY A 142 -1.11 -13.71 13.72
CA GLY A 142 -2.22 -14.62 14.03
C GLY A 142 -3.61 -13.98 13.84
N GLN A 143 -3.72 -12.69 14.14
CA GLN A 143 -4.92 -11.88 13.99
C GLN A 143 -5.39 -11.76 12.53
N LEU A 144 -4.47 -11.88 11.56
CA LEU A 144 -4.80 -11.81 10.14
C LEU A 144 -5.07 -13.17 9.50
N LYS A 145 -4.81 -14.30 10.17
CA LYS A 145 -4.88 -15.64 9.56
C LYS A 145 -6.24 -15.93 8.95
N THR A 146 -7.32 -15.78 9.72
CA THR A 146 -8.69 -16.01 9.22
C THR A 146 -9.04 -15.19 7.97
N LEU A 147 -8.52 -13.95 7.87
CA LEU A 147 -8.74 -13.09 6.72
C LEU A 147 -7.84 -13.42 5.52
N THR A 148 -6.67 -14.01 5.75
CA THR A 148 -5.62 -14.21 4.74
C THR A 148 -5.51 -15.65 4.22
N ASP A 149 -5.89 -16.65 5.01
CA ASP A 149 -5.94 -18.06 4.63
C ASP A 149 -6.67 -18.31 3.29
N PRO A 150 -7.88 -17.75 3.04
CA PRO A 150 -8.55 -17.95 1.75
C PRO A 150 -7.87 -17.21 0.59
N LEU A 151 -7.01 -16.22 0.86
CA LEU A 151 -6.36 -15.40 -0.17
C LEU A 151 -5.13 -16.06 -0.79
N LYS A 152 -4.58 -17.10 -0.16
CA LYS A 152 -3.39 -17.84 -0.63
C LYS A 152 -2.21 -16.90 -0.97
N LEU A 153 -1.89 -16.00 -0.04
CA LEU A 153 -0.87 -14.98 -0.26
C LEU A 153 0.52 -15.57 -0.48
N LYS A 154 1.28 -14.97 -1.40
CA LYS A 154 2.69 -15.26 -1.70
C LYS A 154 3.57 -14.39 -0.81
N ASN A 155 4.71 -14.93 -0.39
CA ASN A 155 5.67 -14.22 0.45
C ASN A 155 6.69 -13.44 -0.41
N CYS A 156 6.88 -12.17 -0.11
CA CYS A 156 7.74 -11.24 -0.84
C CYS A 156 9.26 -11.44 -0.64
N ARG A 157 9.68 -12.26 0.33
CA ARG A 157 11.10 -12.58 0.57
C ARG A 157 11.65 -13.70 -0.31
N LYS A 158 10.79 -14.48 -0.98
CA LYS A 158 11.24 -15.59 -1.85
C LYS A 158 11.76 -15.11 -3.22
N THR A 159 11.86 -13.81 -3.45
CA THR A 159 12.16 -13.22 -4.76
C THR A 159 13.28 -12.17 -4.79
N THR A 160 14.12 -12.12 -3.75
CA THR A 160 15.48 -11.54 -3.81
C THR A 160 16.54 -12.61 -3.91
#